data_AF-A0A0M3UGJ7-F1
#
_entry.id   AF-A0A0M3UGJ7-F1
#
_cell.length_a   1.000
_cell.length_b   1.000
_cell.length_c   1.000
_cell.angle_alpha   90.00
_cell.angle_beta   90.00
_cell.angle_gamma   90.00
#
_symmetry.space_group_name_H-M   'P 1'
#
loop_
_entity.id
_entity.type
_entity.pdbx_description
1 polymer ?
#
loop_
_entity_poly.entity_id
_entity_poly.type
_entity_poly.pdbx_seq_one_letter_code
_entity_poly.pdbx_strand_id
1 'polypeptide(L)' 'MSSDDVEISTRLRPGEWTQESLDELVREYQHKIAEMGAAPNEIKTHIEHTEAGGVKVRVEWDKGL' A
#
# COMPACT_ATOMS: atom_id res chain seq x y z
N MET A 1 -13.77 17.00 -2.60
CA MET A 1 -12.55 16.28 -2.19
C MET A 1 -12.61 16.26 -0.68
N SER A 2 -13.03 15.13 -0.11
CA SER A 2 -13.22 14.97 1.33
C SER A 2 -11.83 14.82 1.96
N SER A 3 -11.51 15.67 2.92
CA SER A 3 -10.13 15.90 3.41
C SER A 3 -9.60 14.81 4.36
N ASP A 4 -9.93 13.53 4.16
CA ASP A 4 -9.65 12.48 5.16
C ASP A 4 -9.18 11.12 4.61
N ASP A 5 -8.91 11.01 3.30
CA ASP A 5 -8.37 9.76 2.72
C ASP A 5 -6.85 9.74 2.85
N VAL A 6 -6.34 8.80 3.65
CA VAL A 6 -4.90 8.61 3.87
C VAL A 6 -4.40 7.48 2.98
N GLU A 7 -3.40 7.76 2.14
CA GLU A 7 -2.81 6.80 1.21
C GLU A 7 -1.28 6.86 1.24
N ILE A 8 -0.64 5.69 1.16
CA ILE A 8 0.78 5.54 0.84
C ILE A 8 0.90 4.70 -0.43
N SER A 9 1.55 5.25 -1.47
CA SER A 9 1.75 4.54 -2.72
C SER A 9 3.17 4.66 -3.26
N THR A 10 3.66 3.55 -3.82
CA THR A 10 5.00 3.41 -4.38
C THR A 10 4.95 2.60 -5.67
N ARG A 11 5.75 3.02 -6.64
CA ARG A 11 5.98 2.29 -7.89
C ARG A 11 7.40 1.74 -7.89
N LEU A 12 7.51 0.43 -8.04
CA LEU A 12 8.75 -0.33 -8.13
C LEU A 12 8.97 -0.72 -9.59
N ARG A 13 10.15 -0.41 -10.13
CA ARG A 13 10.56 -0.81 -11.49
C ARG A 13 11.02 -2.27 -11.51
N PRO A 14 11.05 -2.91 -12.68
CA PRO A 14 11.67 -4.23 -12.82
C PRO A 14 13.10 -4.21 -12.25
N GLY A 15 13.40 -5.18 -11.37
CA GLY A 15 14.70 -5.28 -10.70
C GLY A 15 14.86 -4.46 -9.41
N GLU A 16 13.92 -3.58 -9.07
CA GLU A 16 13.90 -2.85 -7.78
C GLU A 16 13.19 -3.63 -6.66
N TRP A 17 12.62 -4.80 -6.97
CA TRP A 17 11.82 -5.56 -6.03
C TRP A 17 12.04 -7.06 -6.18
N THR A 18 11.87 -7.75 -5.07
CA THR A 18 11.63 -9.20 -4.98
C THR A 18 10.30 -9.42 -4.26
N GLN A 19 9.78 -10.64 -4.25
CA GLN A 19 8.56 -10.94 -3.48
C GLN A 19 8.77 -10.63 -1.98
N GLU A 20 9.95 -10.93 -1.44
CA GLU A 20 10.29 -10.65 -0.05
C GLU A 20 10.30 -9.15 0.26
N SER A 21 10.97 -8.34 -0.57
CA SER A 21 11.03 -6.89 -0.35
C SER A 21 9.67 -6.22 -0.58
N LEU A 22 8.84 -6.78 -1.47
CA LEU A 22 7.47 -6.33 -1.69
C LEU A 22 6.59 -6.61 -0.46
N ASP A 23 6.68 -7.81 0.10
CA ASP A 23 5.94 -8.18 1.31
C ASP A 23 6.35 -7.33 2.52
N GLU A 24 7.64 -7.02 2.65
CA GLU A 24 8.15 -6.11 3.68
C GLU A 24 7.60 -4.70 3.50
N LEU A 25 7.66 -4.15 2.29
CA LEU A 25 7.14 -2.81 1.96
C LEU A 25 5.65 -2.69 2.27
N VAL A 26 4.87 -3.71 1.91
CA VAL A 26 3.43 -3.75 2.19
C VAL A 26 3.17 -3.75 3.69
N ARG A 27 3.90 -4.56 4.47
CA ARG A 27 3.76 -4.59 5.93
C ARG A 27 4.12 -3.25 6.56
N GLU A 28 5.18 -2.60 6.08
CA GLU A 28 5.59 -1.28 6.56
C GLU A 28 4.48 -0.24 6.33
N TYR A 29 3.86 -0.25 5.14
CA TYR A 29 2.80 0.71 4.81
C TYR A 29 1.52 0.44 5.60
N GLN A 30 1.13 -0.82 5.76
CA GLN A 30 0.02 -1.20 6.63
C GLN A 30 0.29 -0.76 8.07
N HIS A 31 1.51 -0.94 8.57
CA HIS A 31 1.88 -0.52 9.91
C HIS A 31 1.77 1.00 10.09
N LYS A 32 2.31 1.78 9.16
CA LYS A 32 2.20 3.26 9.18
C LYS A 32 0.75 3.73 9.21
N ILE A 33 -0.13 3.09 8.43
CA ILE A 33 -1.55 3.43 8.43
C ILE A 33 -2.24 3.02 9.74
N ALA A 34 -1.87 1.87 10.30
CA ALA A 34 -2.34 1.45 11.62
C ALA A 34 -1.89 2.39 12.74
N GLU A 35 -0.65 2.91 12.70
CA GLU A 35 -0.13 3.89 13.67
C GLU A 35 -0.92 5.21 13.65
N MET A 36 -1.56 5.54 12.53
CA MET A 36 -2.47 6.69 12.42
C MET A 36 -3.88 6.42 12.98
N GLY A 37 -4.16 5.19 13.42
CA GLY A 37 -5.40 4.79 14.08
C GLY A 37 -6.36 3.96 13.24
N ALA A 38 -5.98 3.56 12.02
CA ALA A 38 -6.81 2.70 11.19
C ALA A 38 -6.95 1.30 11.81
N ALA A 39 -8.17 0.78 11.84
CA ALA A 39 -8.40 -0.61 12.23
C ALA A 39 -7.97 -1.57 11.09
N PRO A 40 -7.56 -2.82 11.38
CA PRO A 40 -7.08 -3.74 10.35
C PRO A 40 -8.06 -4.00 9.19
N ASN A 41 -9.38 -3.89 9.44
CA ASN A 41 -10.42 -4.03 8.42
C ASN A 41 -10.60 -2.77 7.52
N GLU A 42 -10.11 -1.62 7.98
CA GLU A 42 -10.11 -0.34 7.28
C GLU A 42 -8.86 -0.14 6.42
N ILE A 43 -7.83 -0.97 6.59
CA ILE A 43 -6.60 -0.89 5.77
C ILE A 43 -6.79 -1.73 4.51
N LYS A 44 -6.84 -1.09 3.34
CA LYS A 44 -6.90 -1.77 2.05
C LYS A 44 -5.54 -1.74 1.38
N THR A 45 -5.10 -2.89 0.87
CA THR A 45 -3.86 -3.01 0.10
C THR A 45 -4.20 -3.39 -1.33
N HIS A 46 -3.62 -2.65 -2.27
CA HIS A 46 -3.74 -2.87 -3.70
C HIS A 46 -2.35 -3.05 -4.28
N ILE A 47 -2.14 -4.17 -4.96
CA ILE A 47 -0.88 -4.49 -5.65
C ILE A 47 -1.21 -4.77 -7.10
N GLU A 48 -0.62 -3.99 -8.00
CA GLU A 48 -0.78 -4.13 -9.43
C GLU A 48 0.56 -4.50 -10.05
N HIS A 49 0.64 -5.69 -10.64
CA HIS A 49 1.79 -6.10 -11.44
C HIS A 49 1.62 -5.59 -12.87
N THR A 50 2.61 -4.85 -13.35
CA THR A 50 2.61 -4.29 -14.71
C THR A 50 3.13 -5.31 -15.72
N GLU A 51 2.70 -5.22 -16.97
CA GLU A 51 3.18 -6.06 -18.08
C GLU A 51 4.71 -5.95 -18.30
N ALA A 52 5.30 -4.83 -17.90
CA ALA A 52 6.74 -4.59 -17.98
C ALA A 52 7.55 -5.23 -16.84
N GLY A 53 6.91 -5.90 -15.87
CA GLY A 53 7.56 -6.54 -14.72
C GLY A 53 7.79 -5.62 -13.50
N GLY A 54 7.26 -4.40 -13.53
CA GLY A 54 7.20 -3.51 -12.37
C GLY A 54 5.96 -3.77 -11.51
N VAL A 55 5.93 -3.17 -10.31
CA VAL A 55 4.82 -3.30 -9.37
C VAL A 55 4.39 -1.92 -8.88
N LYS A 56 3.09 -1.69 -8.78
CA LYS A 56 2.52 -0.53 -8.08
C LYS A 56 1.86 -1.02 -6.79
N VAL A 57 2.31 -0.49 -5.66
CA VAL A 57 1.76 -0.76 -4.33
C VAL A 57 1.00 0.47 -3.87
N ARG A 58 -0.19 0.25 -3.33
CA ARG A 58 -1.01 1.28 -2.70
C ARG A 58 -1.63 0.70 -1.44
N VAL A 59 -1.45 1.37 -0.31
CA VAL A 59 -2.14 1.05 0.94
C VAL A 59 -2.94 2.29 1.33
N GLU A 60 -4.22 2.13 1.61
CA GLU A 60 -5.15 3.22 1.91
C GLU A 60 -5.93 2.94 3.20
N TRP A 61 -6.26 4.01 3.92
CA TRP A 61 -7.23 3.99 5.00
C TRP A 61 -8.63 4.21 4.44
N ASP A 62 -9.36 3.12 4.27
CA ASP A 62 -10.78 3.11 3.94
C ASP A 62 -11.60 3.11 5.23
N LYS A 63 -11.95 4.32 5.72
CA LYS A 63 -12.74 4.51 6.95
C LYS A 63 -14.13 3.87 6.88
N GLY A 64 -14.59 3.44 5.70
CA GLY A 64 -15.96 3.01 5.47
C GLY A 64 -16.92 4.18 5.62
N LEU A 65 -17.74 4.44 4.60
CA LEU A 65 -18.87 5.36 4.72
C LEU A 65 -20.02 4.71 5.49
#